data_AF-A0A2S8FZ56-F1
#
_entry.id   AF-A0A2S8FZ56-F1
#
_cell.length_a   1.000
_cell.length_b   1.000
_cell.length_c   1.000
_cell.angle_alpha   90.00
_cell.angle_beta   90.00
_cell.angle_gamma   90.00
#
_symmetry.space_group_name_H-M   'P 1'
#
loop_
_entity.id
_entity.type
_entity.pdbx_description
1 polymer ?
#
loop_
_entity_poly.entity_id
_entity_poly.type
_entity_poly.pdbx_seq_one_letter_code
_entity_poly.pdbx_strand_id
1 'polypeptide(L)'
;MPWPYRHIVVVSAAEQAAANQLAAQIDPDDGSNTFGVPLSPNGLEPATHFGCSTASEAVMAQAMFDAQPVLLSVRWWRLEAATGELIDTNTAQGLPGQVWTWRDTLAAVGLTTVAGEEP
;
A
#
# COMPACT_ATOMS: atom_id res chain seq x y z
N MET A 1 -21.29 0.16 6.04
CA MET A 1 -20.06 0.94 5.82
C MET A 1 -19.73 0.83 4.34
N PRO A 2 -19.54 1.94 3.60
CA PRO A 2 -19.31 1.87 2.16
C PRO A 2 -17.95 1.25 1.81
N TRP A 3 -16.99 1.21 2.74
CA TRP A 3 -15.59 0.86 2.46
C TRP A 3 -15.22 -0.48 3.15
N PRO A 4 -15.52 -1.64 2.52
CA PRO A 4 -15.33 -2.95 3.14
C PRO A 4 -13.86 -3.38 3.21
N TYR A 5 -12.96 -2.69 2.51
CA TYR A 5 -11.56 -3.08 2.39
C TYR A 5 -10.61 -2.04 2.96
N ARG A 6 -9.47 -2.52 3.46
CA ARG A 6 -8.27 -1.71 3.68
C ARG A 6 -7.17 -2.27 2.81
N HIS A 7 -6.43 -1.40 2.14
CA HIS A 7 -5.27 -1.76 1.35
C HIS A 7 -4.02 -1.17 1.99
N ILE A 8 -2.96 -1.97 2.03
CA ILE A 8 -1.61 -1.51 2.32
C ILE A 8 -0.81 -1.76 1.05
N VAL A 9 -0.16 -0.72 0.51
CA VAL A 9 0.59 -0.82 -0.75
C VAL A 9 1.97 -0.20 -0.55
N VAL A 10 2.98 -0.83 -1.12
CA VAL A 10 4.38 -0.37 -1.16
C VAL A 10 4.87 -0.40 -2.61
N VAL A 11 5.53 0.68 -3.02
CA VAL A 11 6.20 0.83 -4.32
C VAL A 11 7.62 1.33 -4.12
N SER A 12 8.50 1.09 -5.09
CA SER A 12 9.85 1.67 -5.10
C SER A 12 9.81 3.17 -5.35
N ALA A 13 10.85 3.89 -4.92
CA ALA A 13 11.00 5.31 -5.17
C ALA A 13 10.98 5.67 -6.67
N ALA A 14 11.48 4.78 -7.54
CA ALA A 14 11.46 4.98 -8.98
C ALA A 14 10.03 4.98 -9.57
N GLU A 15 9.08 4.31 -8.91
CA GLU A 15 7.70 4.17 -9.38
C GLU A 15 6.72 5.09 -8.64
N GLN A 16 7.15 5.83 -7.61
CA GLN A 16 6.28 6.66 -6.77
C GLN A 16 5.43 7.64 -7.59
N ALA A 17 6.04 8.35 -8.55
CA ALA A 17 5.33 9.32 -9.38
C ALA A 17 4.25 8.66 -10.24
N ALA A 18 4.56 7.52 -10.87
CA ALA A 18 3.60 6.77 -11.68
C ALA A 18 2.47 6.18 -10.80
N ALA A 19 2.80 5.69 -9.61
CA ALA A 19 1.84 5.17 -8.65
C ALA A 19 0.85 6.25 -8.16
N ASN A 20 1.34 7.46 -7.87
CA ASN A 20 0.50 8.62 -7.54
C ASN A 20 -0.39 9.07 -8.70
N GLN A 21 0.12 9.02 -9.95
CA GLN A 21 -0.70 9.33 -11.13
C GLN A 21 -1.83 8.33 -11.33
N LEU A 22 -1.57 7.03 -11.10
CA LEU A 22 -2.60 6.00 -11.15
C LEU A 22 -3.61 6.17 -10.01
N ALA A 23 -3.15 6.47 -8.80
CA ALA A 23 -4.04 6.73 -7.66
C ALA A 23 -4.99 7.90 -7.94
N ALA A 24 -4.50 9.00 -8.52
CA ALA A 24 -5.32 10.14 -8.93
C ALA A 24 -6.33 9.84 -10.05
N GLN A 25 -6.12 8.79 -10.84
CA GLN A 25 -7.11 8.33 -11.84
C GLN A 25 -8.20 7.47 -11.21
N ILE A 26 -7.84 6.70 -10.18
CA ILE A 26 -8.75 5.81 -9.46
C ILE A 26 -9.63 6.61 -8.49
N ASP A 27 -9.03 7.57 -7.79
CA ASP A 27 -9.68 8.47 -6.85
C ASP A 27 -9.26 9.92 -7.17
N PRO A 28 -10.03 10.62 -8.02
CA PRO A 28 -9.71 11.99 -8.44
C PRO A 28 -9.81 13.04 -7.32
N ASP A 29 -10.51 12.72 -6.21
CA ASP A 29 -10.75 13.67 -5.13
C ASP A 29 -9.57 13.73 -4.13
N ASP A 30 -8.82 12.62 -3.95
CA ASP A 30 -7.77 12.51 -2.92
C ASP A 30 -6.48 11.78 -3.40
N GLY A 31 -6.37 11.42 -4.68
CA GLY A 31 -5.28 10.54 -5.14
C GLY A 31 -3.88 11.20 -5.26
N SER A 32 -3.78 12.54 -5.26
CA SER A 32 -2.48 13.21 -5.38
C SER A 32 -1.70 13.11 -4.06
N ASN A 33 -0.56 12.41 -4.09
CA ASN A 33 0.28 12.09 -2.92
C ASN A 33 -0.20 10.91 -2.05
N THR A 34 -0.95 9.97 -2.64
CA THR A 34 -1.32 8.70 -1.98
C THR A 34 -0.11 7.96 -1.41
N PHE A 35 0.98 7.85 -2.18
CA PHE A 35 2.22 7.19 -1.79
C PHE A 35 3.17 8.18 -1.09
N GLY A 36 2.73 8.66 0.07
CA GLY A 36 3.42 9.68 0.83
C GLY A 36 4.39 9.15 1.88
N VAL A 37 4.21 7.93 2.41
CA VAL A 37 5.00 7.45 3.56
C VAL A 37 6.40 7.02 3.10
N PRO A 38 7.48 7.72 3.48
CA PRO A 38 8.83 7.39 3.04
C PRO A 38 9.39 6.17 3.79
N LEU A 39 9.94 5.21 3.03
CA LEU A 39 10.43 3.94 3.56
C LEU A 39 11.86 3.66 3.10
N SER A 40 12.68 3.11 4.01
CA SER A 40 14.00 2.58 3.68
C SER A 40 14.39 1.39 4.57
N PRO A 41 15.33 0.52 4.15
CA PRO A 41 15.70 -0.66 4.93
C PRO A 41 16.25 -0.34 6.33
N ASN A 42 16.84 0.86 6.51
CA ASN A 42 17.46 1.29 7.76
C ASN A 42 16.70 2.46 8.44
N GLY A 43 15.56 2.89 7.90
CA GLY A 43 14.80 4.02 8.43
C GLY A 43 15.49 5.39 8.28
N LEU A 44 16.49 5.50 7.39
CA LEU A 44 17.20 6.73 7.08
C LEU A 44 16.97 7.16 5.63
N GLU A 45 17.13 8.45 5.35
CA GLU A 45 17.18 8.97 3.99
C GLU A 45 18.41 8.44 3.21
N PRO A 46 18.33 8.30 1.87
CA PRO A 46 17.15 8.57 1.05
C PRO A 46 16.09 7.46 1.15
N ALA A 47 14.81 7.85 1.10
CA ALA A 47 13.72 6.90 0.91
C ALA A 47 13.95 6.06 -0.37
N THR A 48 13.86 4.75 -0.23
CA THR A 48 14.01 3.79 -1.35
C THR A 48 12.67 3.27 -1.85
N HIS A 49 11.63 3.44 -1.02
CA HIS A 49 10.27 2.98 -1.24
C HIS A 49 9.31 4.01 -0.64
N PHE A 50 8.07 3.93 -1.09
CA PHE A 50 6.96 4.69 -0.54
C PHE A 50 5.77 3.76 -0.34
N GLY A 51 5.05 3.97 0.74
CA GLY A 51 3.84 3.21 1.00
C GLY A 51 2.64 4.08 1.30
N CYS A 52 1.48 3.41 1.30
CA CYS A 52 0.20 4.00 1.68
C CYS A 52 -0.66 2.97 2.41
N SER A 53 -1.59 3.45 3.22
CA SER A 53 -2.66 2.62 3.77
C SER A 53 -3.98 3.35 3.62
N THR A 54 -4.90 2.78 2.84
CA THR A 54 -6.17 3.43 2.51
C THR A 54 -7.35 2.46 2.65
N ALA A 55 -8.50 3.00 3.02
CA ALA A 55 -9.75 2.25 2.97
C ALA A 55 -10.38 2.43 1.59
N SER A 56 -11.09 1.41 1.10
CA SER A 56 -11.62 1.47 -0.26
C SER A 56 -12.96 0.77 -0.40
N GLU A 57 -13.73 1.24 -1.38
CA GLU A 57 -14.88 0.54 -1.94
C GLU A 57 -14.44 -0.66 -2.79
N ALA A 58 -15.40 -1.50 -3.16
CA ALA A 58 -15.14 -2.64 -4.05
C ALA A 58 -14.69 -2.21 -5.46
N VAL A 59 -15.27 -1.13 -6.00
CA VAL A 59 -14.91 -0.61 -7.32
C VAL A 59 -13.49 -0.05 -7.34
N MET A 60 -13.10 0.69 -6.30
CA MET A 60 -11.75 1.22 -6.11
C MET A 60 -10.74 0.09 -5.92
N ALA A 61 -11.08 -0.93 -5.13
CA ALA A 61 -10.24 -2.11 -4.98
C ALA A 61 -9.98 -2.77 -6.34
N GLN A 62 -11.03 -3.02 -7.15
CA GLN A 62 -10.87 -3.61 -8.48
C GLN A 62 -9.97 -2.77 -9.39
N ALA A 63 -10.14 -1.44 -9.39
CA ALA A 63 -9.30 -0.54 -10.19
C ALA A 63 -7.82 -0.60 -9.77
N MET A 64 -7.52 -0.77 -8.47
CA MET A 64 -6.16 -1.01 -7.99
C MET A 64 -5.58 -2.33 -8.50
N PHE A 65 -6.39 -3.39 -8.59
CA PHE A 65 -5.99 -4.67 -9.16
C PHE A 65 -5.63 -4.55 -10.64
N ASP A 66 -6.46 -3.85 -11.41
CA ASP A 66 -6.26 -3.68 -12.85
C ASP A 66 -5.03 -2.82 -13.18
N ALA A 67 -4.61 -1.95 -12.24
CA ALA A 67 -3.41 -1.10 -12.38
C ALA A 67 -2.09 -1.84 -12.12
N GLN A 68 -2.10 -3.04 -11.53
CA GLN A 68 -0.89 -3.77 -11.14
C GLN A 68 0.11 -4.04 -12.28
N PRO A 69 -0.31 -4.38 -13.51
CA PRO A 69 0.64 -4.66 -14.61
C PRO A 69 1.51 -3.45 -14.99
N VAL A 70 1.16 -2.25 -14.55
CA VAL A 70 1.88 -1.01 -14.83
C VAL A 70 3.04 -0.78 -13.84
N LEU A 71 2.95 -1.29 -12.61
CA LEU A 71 3.92 -1.08 -11.54
C LEU A 71 4.64 -2.40 -11.22
N LEU A 72 5.91 -2.51 -11.57
CA LEU A 72 6.67 -3.77 -11.44
C LEU A 72 7.11 -4.02 -9.98
N SER A 73 7.29 -2.95 -9.19
CA SER A 73 7.72 -3.07 -7.79
C SER A 73 6.57 -3.17 -6.79
N VAL A 74 5.31 -3.10 -7.25
CA VAL A 74 4.15 -3.04 -6.36
C VAL A 74 4.05 -4.27 -5.47
N ARG A 75 3.90 -4.03 -4.17
CA ARG A 75 3.57 -5.03 -3.15
C ARG A 75 2.32 -4.56 -2.43
N TRP A 76 1.29 -5.40 -2.35
CA TRP A 76 0.04 -5.02 -1.72
C TRP A 76 -0.57 -6.13 -0.88
N TRP A 77 -1.34 -5.70 0.11
CA TRP A 77 -2.16 -6.53 0.98
C TRP A 77 -3.56 -5.93 1.04
N ARG A 78 -4.57 -6.74 0.76
CA ARG A 78 -5.98 -6.38 0.91
C ARG A 78 -6.51 -7.03 2.17
N LEU A 79 -7.06 -6.22 3.07
CA LEU A 79 -7.60 -6.63 4.34
C LEU A 79 -9.10 -6.35 4.40
N GLU A 80 -9.83 -7.12 5.21
CA GLU A 80 -11.18 -6.76 5.61
C GLU A 80 -11.12 -5.56 6.56
N ALA A 81 -11.81 -4.48 6.23
CA ALA A 81 -11.71 -3.23 6.98
C ALA A 81 -12.20 -3.34 8.44
N ALA A 82 -13.17 -4.23 8.68
CA ALA A 82 -13.80 -4.38 9.99
C ALA A 82 -12.93 -5.14 11.00
N THR A 83 -12.17 -6.14 10.52
CA THR A 83 -11.41 -7.08 11.37
C THR A 83 -9.91 -6.90 11.25
N GLY A 84 -9.42 -6.32 10.15
CA GLY A 84 -8.00 -6.30 9.81
C GLY A 84 -7.47 -7.66 9.35
N GLU A 85 -8.35 -8.62 9.04
CA GLU A 85 -7.93 -9.91 8.50
C GLU A 85 -7.47 -9.77 7.05
N LEU A 86 -6.35 -10.38 6.72
CA LEU A 86 -5.83 -10.45 5.37
C LEU A 86 -6.78 -11.27 4.50
N ILE A 87 -7.25 -10.67 3.41
CA ILE A 87 -8.06 -11.35 2.40
C ILE A 87 -7.13 -11.91 1.32
N ASP A 88 -6.18 -11.09 0.84
CA ASP A 88 -5.35 -11.42 -0.32
C ASP A 88 -4.07 -10.57 -0.39
N THR A 89 -3.05 -11.03 -1.12
CA THR A 89 -1.78 -10.31 -1.36
C THR A 89 -1.08 -10.82 -2.64
N ASN A 90 -0.28 -9.98 -3.30
CA ASN A 90 0.62 -10.42 -4.38
C ASN A 90 2.02 -10.82 -3.89
N THR A 91 2.19 -11.01 -2.58
CA THR A 91 3.47 -11.36 -1.97
C THR A 91 3.45 -12.79 -1.43
N ALA A 92 4.62 -13.35 -1.12
CA ALA A 92 4.69 -14.65 -0.44
C ALA A 92 4.49 -14.52 1.08
N GLN A 93 4.39 -13.29 1.59
CA GLN A 93 4.32 -12.96 3.00
C GLN A 93 2.89 -12.56 3.36
N GLY A 94 2.21 -13.50 4.01
CA GLY A 94 0.86 -13.29 4.50
C GLY A 94 -0.01 -14.51 4.22
N LEU A 95 -0.84 -14.92 5.18
CA LEU A 95 -1.82 -15.99 5.04
C LEU A 95 -3.23 -15.40 5.15
N PRO A 96 -4.15 -15.71 4.22
CA PRO A 96 -5.54 -15.31 4.33
C PRO A 96 -6.16 -15.71 5.67
N GLY A 97 -6.96 -14.82 6.26
CA GLY A 97 -7.63 -14.99 7.55
C GLY A 97 -6.78 -14.63 8.78
N GLN A 98 -5.51 -14.28 8.62
CA GLN A 98 -4.72 -13.75 9.74
C GLN A 98 -4.90 -12.24 9.88
N VAL A 99 -4.87 -11.70 11.09
CA VAL A 99 -4.78 -10.24 11.30
C VAL A 99 -3.44 -9.74 10.73
N TRP A 100 -3.49 -8.68 9.93
CA TRP A 100 -2.30 -8.09 9.31
C TRP A 100 -2.26 -6.58 9.52
N THR A 101 -1.07 -6.04 9.74
CA THR A 101 -0.88 -4.63 10.07
C THR A 101 0.18 -3.96 9.21
N TRP A 102 0.27 -2.63 9.28
CA TRP A 102 1.37 -1.88 8.68
C TRP A 102 2.74 -2.39 9.13
N ARG A 103 2.88 -2.74 10.42
CA ARG A 103 4.14 -3.28 10.97
C ARG A 103 4.50 -4.62 10.33
N ASP A 104 3.51 -5.49 10.12
CA ASP A 104 3.73 -6.79 9.48
C ASP A 104 4.13 -6.61 8.01
N THR A 105 3.50 -5.67 7.31
CA THR A 105 3.92 -5.27 5.97
C THR A 105 5.38 -4.81 5.94
N LEU A 106 5.76 -3.87 6.81
CA LEU A 106 7.14 -3.36 6.86
C LEU A 106 8.15 -4.49 7.12
N ALA A 107 7.85 -5.39 8.07
CA ALA A 107 8.68 -6.56 8.34
C ALA A 107 8.76 -7.51 7.12
N ALA A 108 7.64 -7.73 6.43
CA ALA A 108 7.57 -8.61 5.25
C ALA A 108 8.43 -8.13 4.08
N VAL A 109 8.57 -6.82 3.90
CA VAL A 109 9.41 -6.22 2.84
C VAL A 109 10.78 -5.74 3.32
N GLY A 110 11.12 -5.94 4.60
CA GLY A 110 12.40 -5.53 5.17
C GLY A 110 12.62 -4.02 5.15
N LEU A 111 11.55 -3.24 5.36
CA LEU A 111 11.58 -1.78 5.37
C LEU A 111 11.23 -1.23 6.74
N THR A 112 11.64 0.01 6.97
CA THR A 112 11.28 0.83 8.13
C THR A 112 10.87 2.20 7.63
N THR A 113 9.95 2.86 8.33
CA THR A 113 9.62 4.25 8.04
C THR A 113 10.84 5.15 8.28
N VAL A 114 11.10 6.06 7.35
CA VAL A 114 12.18 7.05 7.53
C VAL A 114 11.78 8.00 8.65
N ALA A 115 12.65 8.19 9.64
CA ALA A 115 12.33 8.97 10.85
C ALA A 115 11.87 10.40 10.50
N GLY A 116 10.58 10.70 10.72
CA GLY A 116 9.98 11.99 10.44
C GLY A 116 8.44 11.99 10.34
N GLU A 117 7.83 10.88 9.93
CA GLU A 117 6.37 10.77 9.77
C GLU A 117 5.89 9.36 10.14
N GLU A 118 5.15 9.19 11.24
CA GLU A 118 4.26 8.03 11.38
C GLU A 118 2.96 8.32 10.60
N PRO A 119 2.43 7.36 9.81
CA PRO A 119 1.10 7.48 9.19
C PRO A 119 -0.05 7.32 10.19
#